data_AF-A0AAD7NBJ8-F1
#
_entry.id   AF-A0AAD7NBJ8-F1
#
_cell.length_a   1.000
_cell.length_b   1.000
_cell.length_c   1.000
_cell.angle_alpha   90.00
_cell.angle_beta   90.00
_cell.angle_gamma   90.00
#
_symmetry.space_group_name_H-M   'P 1'
#
loop_
_entity.id
_entity.type
_entity.pdbx_description
1 polymer ?
#
loop_
_entity_poly.entity_id
_entity_poly.type
_entity_poly.pdbx_seq_one_letter_code
_entity_poly.pdbx_strand_id
1 'polypeptide(L)'
;MPIVWLRASKNSSWRHCGSTVNSEHRFVEDSLSLWGEDAWDSLEDLCANCMKRSKVMHQQARQEFWDQLPQMYGLAGWDDLEKMKAAALVSP
;
A
#
# COMPACT_ATOMS: atom_id res chain seq x y z
N MET A 1 -38.15 -5.09 -16.57
CA MET A 1 -37.58 -5.73 -15.36
C MET A 1 -38.19 -7.12 -15.24
N PRO A 2 -37.47 -8.17 -14.80
CA PRO A 2 -36.50 -8.17 -13.69
C PRO A 2 -35.12 -8.76 -14.07
N ILE A 3 -33.98 -8.13 -13.77
CA ILE A 3 -33.22 -8.16 -12.49
C ILE A 3 -33.38 -9.47 -11.71
N VAL A 4 -32.51 -10.42 -12.03
CA VAL A 4 -32.31 -11.65 -11.27
C VAL A 4 -31.44 -11.34 -10.06
N TRP A 5 -32.03 -11.43 -8.88
CA TRP A 5 -31.33 -11.45 -7.60
C TRP A 5 -30.51 -12.73 -7.48
N LEU A 6 -29.19 -12.64 -7.59
CA LEU A 6 -28.30 -13.72 -7.18
C LEU A 6 -28.19 -13.73 -5.64
N ARG A 7 -29.06 -14.56 -5.09
CA ARG A 7 -29.06 -15.21 -3.78
C ARG A 7 -27.68 -15.20 -3.12
N ALA A 8 -27.57 -14.43 -2.03
CA ALA A 8 -26.49 -14.52 -1.06
C ALA A 8 -26.37 -15.97 -0.55
N SER A 9 -25.34 -16.67 -1.03
CA SER A 9 -24.93 -17.95 -0.48
C SER A 9 -24.19 -17.68 0.82
N LYS A 10 -24.91 -17.84 1.93
CA LYS A 10 -24.33 -18.01 3.27
C LYS A 10 -23.56 -19.33 3.28
N ASN A 11 -22.34 -19.34 2.76
CA ASN A 11 -21.43 -20.46 2.95
C ASN A 11 -20.45 -20.12 4.07
N SER A 12 -20.59 -20.88 5.15
CA SER A 12 -19.87 -20.77 6.41
C SER A 12 -18.41 -21.15 6.23
N SER A 13 -17.54 -20.19 5.90
CA SER A 13 -16.07 -20.37 5.95
C SER A 13 -15.29 -19.06 6.17
N TRP A 14 -15.92 -18.03 6.72
CA TRP A 14 -15.26 -16.76 7.07
C TRP A 14 -14.81 -16.71 8.54
N ARG A 15 -14.15 -17.77 9.02
CA ARG A 15 -13.48 -17.73 10.33
C ARG A 15 -12.01 -18.06 10.09
N HIS A 16 -11.14 -17.14 10.53
CA HIS A 16 -9.65 -17.24 10.61
C HIS A 16 -8.80 -16.43 9.60
N CYS A 17 -9.19 -15.23 9.17
CA CYS A 17 -8.20 -14.11 9.10
C CYS A 17 -8.88 -12.88 9.72
N GLY A 18 -9.23 -13.02 10.99
CA GLY A 18 -9.63 -11.95 11.88
C GLY A 18 -8.96 -12.27 13.20
N SER A 19 -7.69 -11.90 13.32
CA SER A 19 -7.05 -11.90 14.63
C SER A 19 -7.87 -10.96 15.50
N THR A 20 -8.38 -11.51 16.60
CA THR A 20 -8.65 -10.75 17.81
C THR A 20 -7.46 -9.83 18.03
N VAL A 21 -7.65 -8.52 17.80
CA VAL A 21 -6.74 -7.49 18.28
C VAL A 21 -6.80 -7.53 19.81
N ASN A 22 -5.97 -8.37 20.41
CA ASN A 22 -5.64 -8.27 21.82
C ASN A 22 -4.85 -6.98 22.00
N SER A 23 -5.38 -6.10 22.82
CA SER A 23 -5.07 -4.68 22.96
C SER A 23 -3.74 -4.36 23.66
N GLU A 24 -2.69 -5.19 23.55
CA GLU A 24 -1.44 -4.96 24.31
C GLU A 24 -0.12 -5.10 23.53
N HIS A 25 -0.11 -5.53 22.26
CA HIS A 25 1.08 -5.39 21.42
C HIS A 25 0.93 -4.20 20.49
N ARG A 26 1.68 -3.15 20.80
CA ARG A 26 1.91 -1.96 19.97
C ARG A 26 2.65 -2.39 18.71
N PHE A 27 1.96 -3.05 17.79
CA PHE A 27 2.45 -3.23 16.43
C PHE A 27 2.15 -1.95 15.64
N VAL A 28 2.79 -0.85 16.05
CA VAL A 28 3.03 0.27 15.15
C VAL A 28 4.44 0.04 14.63
N GLU A 29 4.62 -1.06 13.89
CA GLU A 29 5.79 -1.19 13.04
C GLU A 29 5.65 -0.05 12.03
N ASP A 30 6.61 0.86 12.06
CA ASP A 30 6.58 2.07 11.23
C ASP A 30 6.38 1.62 9.78
N SER A 31 5.38 2.15 9.08
CA SER A 31 5.22 1.82 7.66
C SER A 31 6.48 2.19 6.87
N LEU A 32 7.31 3.11 7.40
CA LEU A 32 8.60 3.47 6.85
C LEU A 32 9.72 2.45 7.14
N SER A 33 9.56 1.53 8.11
CA SER A 33 10.51 0.43 8.29
C SER A 33 10.31 -0.70 7.27
N LEU A 34 9.14 -0.77 6.61
CA LEU A 34 8.80 -1.77 5.60
C LEU A 34 9.26 -1.39 4.17
N TRP A 35 10.48 -0.86 4.03
CA TRP A 35 11.01 -0.42 2.73
C TRP A 35 11.79 -1.50 1.96
N GLY A 36 12.43 -2.42 2.68
CA GLY A 36 13.21 -3.53 2.10
C GLY A 36 12.39 -4.79 1.82
N GLU A 37 12.97 -5.72 1.04
CA GLU A 37 12.35 -7.03 0.79
C GLU A 37 12.38 -7.92 2.04
N ASP A 38 13.45 -7.79 2.81
CA ASP A 38 13.72 -8.44 4.11
C ASP A 38 12.86 -7.87 5.25
N ALA A 39 12.39 -6.63 5.12
CA ALA A 39 11.57 -5.99 6.14
C ALA A 39 10.21 -6.69 6.37
N TRP A 40 9.75 -7.51 5.43
CA TRP A 40 8.52 -8.29 5.59
C TRP A 40 8.72 -9.56 6.42
N ASP A 41 9.96 -9.99 6.64
CA ASP A 41 10.25 -11.22 7.36
C ASP A 41 10.05 -11.05 8.88
N SER A 42 10.02 -9.80 9.39
CA SER A 42 9.66 -9.50 10.78
C SER A 42 8.16 -9.70 11.09
N LEU A 43 7.32 -9.80 10.05
CA LEU A 43 5.87 -9.98 10.16
C LEU A 43 5.50 -11.48 10.22
N GLU A 44 6.01 -12.18 11.22
CA GLU A 44 5.85 -13.63 11.39
C GLU A 44 4.39 -14.07 11.61
N ASP A 45 3.53 -13.18 12.11
CA ASP A 45 2.14 -13.50 12.50
C ASP A 45 1.10 -13.41 11.35
N LEU A 46 1.51 -13.00 10.15
CA LEU A 46 0.59 -12.88 9.02
C LEU A 46 0.50 -14.19 8.22
N CYS A 47 -0.73 -14.67 8.00
CA CYS A 47 -0.95 -15.78 7.08
C CYS A 47 -0.57 -15.39 5.64
N ALA A 48 -0.24 -16.38 4.79
CA ALA A 48 0.25 -16.12 3.43
C ALA A 48 -0.66 -15.22 2.56
N ASN A 49 -1.99 -15.34 2.70
CA ASN A 49 -2.93 -14.48 1.97
C ASN A 49 -2.92 -13.04 2.49
N CYS A 50 -2.91 -12.87 3.81
CA CYS A 50 -2.91 -11.57 4.44
C CYS A 50 -1.54 -10.86 4.19
N MET A 51 -0.42 -11.59 4.24
CA MET A 51 0.91 -11.13 3.80
C MET A 51 0.93 -10.66 2.34
N LYS A 52 0.44 -11.49 1.40
CA LYS A 52 0.40 -11.15 -0.03
C LYS A 52 -0.40 -9.88 -0.29
N ARG A 53 -1.57 -9.73 0.35
CA ARG A 53 -2.41 -8.54 0.19
C ARG A 53 -1.75 -7.30 0.77
N SER A 54 -1.14 -7.40 1.95
CA SER A 54 -0.43 -6.27 2.59
C SER A 54 0.73 -5.78 1.72
N LYS A 55 1.52 -6.68 1.12
CA LYS A 55 2.59 -6.31 0.18
C LYS A 55 2.06 -5.50 -1.00
N VAL A 56 0.97 -5.93 -1.61
CA VAL A 56 0.35 -5.22 -2.74
C VAL A 56 -0.16 -3.84 -2.32
N MET A 57 -0.90 -3.76 -1.20
CA MET A 57 -1.46 -2.50 -0.73
C MET A 57 -0.38 -1.50 -0.31
N HIS A 58 0.68 -1.96 0.34
CA HIS A 58 1.82 -1.13 0.71
C HIS A 58 2.53 -0.55 -0.52
N GLN A 59 2.78 -1.38 -1.54
CA GLN A 59 3.37 -0.91 -2.80
C GLN A 59 2.51 0.12 -3.50
N GLN A 60 1.20 -0.11 -3.57
CA GLN A 60 0.26 0.83 -4.17
C GLN A 60 0.24 2.17 -3.43
N ALA A 61 0.09 2.14 -2.10
CA ALA A 61 0.08 3.35 -1.28
C ALA A 61 1.40 4.13 -1.37
N ARG A 62 2.53 3.41 -1.47
CA ARG A 62 3.85 4.02 -1.65
C ARG A 62 3.95 4.75 -2.98
N GLN A 63 3.49 4.14 -4.07
CA GLN A 63 3.47 4.79 -5.37
C GLN A 63 2.56 6.02 -5.35
N GLU A 64 1.35 5.89 -4.81
CA GLU A 64 0.39 7.01 -4.71
C GLU A 64 0.94 8.17 -3.89
N PHE A 65 1.64 7.89 -2.79
CA PHE A 65 2.31 8.90 -1.98
C PHE A 65 3.49 9.54 -2.72
N TRP A 66 4.31 8.72 -3.40
CA TRP A 66 5.43 9.20 -4.19
C TRP A 66 4.99 10.14 -5.31
N ASP A 67 3.89 9.82 -6.01
CA ASP A 67 3.34 10.64 -7.09
C ASP A 67 2.82 12.01 -6.60
N GLN A 68 2.36 12.07 -5.35
CA GLN A 68 1.88 13.30 -4.71
C GLN A 68 3.01 14.15 -4.11
N LEU A 69 4.19 13.58 -3.90
CA LEU A 69 5.29 14.21 -3.18
C LEU A 69 5.64 15.62 -3.72
N PRO A 70 5.78 15.85 -5.04
CA PRO A 70 6.10 17.18 -5.54
C PRO A 70 5.04 18.22 -5.15
N GLN A 71 3.77 17.86 -5.27
CA GLN A 71 2.64 18.74 -4.98
C GLN A 71 2.58 19.10 -3.49
N MET A 72 2.92 18.16 -2.61
CA MET A 72 3.01 18.41 -1.16
C MET A 72 4.05 19.48 -0.80
N TYR A 73 5.12 19.60 -1.59
CA TYR A 73 6.14 20.64 -1.42
C TYR A 73 5.87 21.90 -2.26
N GLY A 74 4.69 21.99 -2.91
CA GLY A 74 4.35 23.10 -3.79
C GLY A 74 5.16 23.13 -5.09
N LEU A 75 5.74 22.00 -5.49
CA LEU A 75 6.49 21.83 -6.74
C LEU A 75 5.56 21.35 -7.86
N ALA A 76 6.02 21.53 -9.10
CA ALA A 76 5.37 20.95 -10.27
C ALA A 76 5.44 19.41 -10.23
N GLY A 77 4.56 18.74 -10.98
CA GLY A 77 4.56 17.28 -11.07
C GLY A 77 5.90 16.72 -11.59
N TRP A 78 6.14 15.42 -11.34
CA TRP A 78 7.38 14.74 -11.70
C TRP A 78 7.80 14.95 -13.17
N ASP A 79 6.85 14.88 -14.10
CA ASP A 79 7.11 15.08 -15.53
C ASP A 79 7.68 16.46 -15.85
N ASP A 80 7.20 17.50 -15.17
CA ASP A 80 7.65 18.87 -15.39
C ASP A 80 9.01 19.12 -14.72
N LEU A 81 9.23 18.53 -13.55
CA LEU A 81 10.54 18.56 -12.89
C LEU A 81 11.62 17.90 -13.77
N GLU A 82 11.30 16.78 -14.42
CA GLU A 82 12.26 16.11 -15.30
C GLU A 82 12.56 16.95 -16.56
N LYS A 83 11.56 17.65 -17.12
CA LYS A 83 11.78 18.62 -18.22
C LYS A 83 12.68 19.78 -17.79
N MET A 84 12.44 20.35 -16.60
CA MET A 84 13.25 21.46 -16.06
C MET A 84 14.70 21.03 -15.86
N LYS A 85 14.91 19.84 -15.28
CA LYS A 85 16.23 19.23 -15.12
C LYS A 85 16.92 19.03 -16.46
N ALA A 86 16.23 18.46 -17.45
CA ALA A 86 16.79 18.27 -18.80
C ALA A 86 17.18 19.59 -19.45
N ALA A 87 16.35 20.63 -19.34
CA ALA A 87 16.67 21.97 -19.86
C ALA A 87 17.90 22.58 -19.16
N ALA A 88 18.00 22.43 -17.84
CA ALA A 88 19.13 22.94 -17.06
C ALA A 88 20.46 22.27 -17.44
N LEU A 89 20.45 20.96 -17.74
CA LEU A 89 21.64 20.22 -18.16
C LEU A 89 22.09 20.56 -19.59
N VAL A 90 21.20 21.13 -20.42
CA VAL A 90 21.50 21.52 -21.80
C VAL A 90 21.94 22.98 -21.89
N SER A 91 21.64 23.81 -20.89
CA SER A 91 22.10 25.21 -20.86
C SER A 91 23.56 25.27 -20.37
N PRO A 92 24.52 25.69 -21.21
CA PRO A 92 25.94 25.82 -20.87
C PRO A 92 26.23 26.99 -19.93
#